data_AF-A0A7L5ST59-F1
#
_entry.id   AF-A0A7L5ST59-F1
#
_cell.length_a   1.000
_cell.length_b   1.000
_cell.length_c   1.000
_cell.angle_alpha   90.00
_cell.angle_beta   90.00
_cell.angle_gamma   90.00
#
_symmetry.space_group_name_H-M   'P 1'
#
loop_
_entity.id
_entity.type
_entity.pdbx_description
1 polymer ?
#
loop_
_entity_poly.entity_id
_entity_poly.type
_entity_poly.pdbx_seq_one_letter_code
_entity_poly.pdbx_strand_id
1 'polypeptide(L)'
;MGEATSRTAMDRLRTPRRPRLWFEIVLIAVSYWTYSLIRNAVPEQRAEALRNAGWIWDWEHRLGMAFERGVNHAIDSINWLIVGMNYYYATLHFIVTLSVLVWLYHWHPGRYAAIRLALFATTGVALLGYYLFPLAPPRLMHGGHFIDTVVVHHTWGSMASGNLANMSNQYAAMPSMHIGWSLWCGLTIATLARPVWVRVLGLLYPTATLLVIVATANHFWMDAVGGIICLSFGFGLSYAWYGALPYRLPKQVTGLRRAPEGELRPA
;
A
#
# COMPACT_ATOMS: atom_id res chain seq x y z
N MET A 1 6.38 -14.38 -47.90
CA MET A 1 6.54 -15.26 -46.72
C MET A 1 6.68 -14.37 -45.49
N GLY A 2 5.57 -14.15 -44.76
CA GLY A 2 5.56 -13.33 -43.56
C GLY A 2 5.67 -14.22 -42.34
N GLU A 3 6.75 -14.03 -41.58
CA GLU A 3 7.06 -14.76 -40.35
C GLU A 3 6.02 -14.39 -39.28
N ALA A 4 4.96 -15.19 -39.18
CA ALA A 4 4.02 -15.11 -38.07
C ALA A 4 4.74 -15.62 -36.81
N THR A 5 5.49 -14.74 -36.13
CA THR A 5 6.10 -15.02 -34.83
C THR A 5 5.05 -15.60 -33.89
N SER A 6 5.16 -16.90 -33.65
CA SER A 6 4.29 -17.64 -32.73
C SER A 6 4.51 -17.08 -31.34
N ARG A 7 3.59 -16.22 -30.87
CA ARG A 7 3.61 -15.73 -29.49
C ARG A 7 3.55 -16.93 -28.55
N THR A 8 4.62 -17.11 -27.79
CA THR A 8 4.77 -18.17 -26.80
C THR A 8 3.59 -18.15 -25.83
N ALA A 9 3.18 -19.29 -25.26
CA ALA A 9 2.10 -19.35 -24.26
C ALA A 9 2.35 -18.37 -23.08
N MET A 10 3.63 -18.17 -22.74
CA MET A 10 4.12 -17.18 -21.78
C MET A 10 3.74 -15.74 -22.16
N ASP A 11 3.88 -15.36 -23.44
CA ASP A 11 3.54 -14.01 -23.92
C ASP A 11 2.04 -13.75 -23.83
N ARG A 12 1.22 -14.79 -24.04
CA ARG A 12 -0.25 -14.71 -23.90
C ARG A 12 -0.71 -14.55 -22.45
N LEU A 13 0.07 -15.03 -21.49
CA LEU A 13 -0.18 -14.85 -20.05
C LEU A 13 0.31 -13.48 -19.55
N ARG A 14 1.37 -12.96 -20.17
CA ARG A 14 1.94 -11.63 -19.85
C ARG A 14 1.20 -10.47 -20.50
N THR A 15 0.40 -10.70 -21.54
CA THR A 15 -0.48 -9.65 -22.09
C THR A 15 -1.59 -9.23 -21.11
N PRO A 16 -1.77 -7.93 -20.84
CA PRO A 16 -2.87 -7.44 -20.01
C PRO A 16 -4.23 -7.86 -20.59
N ARG A 17 -5.08 -8.46 -19.76
CA ARG A 17 -6.45 -8.86 -20.10
C ARG A 17 -7.46 -7.95 -19.41
N ARG A 18 -8.67 -7.89 -19.94
CA ARG A 18 -9.75 -7.12 -19.31
C ARG A 18 -10.02 -7.70 -17.91
N PRO A 19 -10.10 -6.86 -16.87
CA PRO A 19 -10.32 -7.36 -15.52
C PRO A 19 -11.73 -7.92 -15.40
N ARG A 20 -11.86 -9.09 -14.76
CA ARG A 20 -13.14 -9.80 -14.60
C ARG A 20 -13.55 -9.70 -13.13
N LEU A 21 -14.72 -9.14 -12.83
CA LEU A 21 -15.17 -8.89 -11.44
C LEU A 21 -15.07 -10.12 -10.54
N TRP A 22 -15.49 -11.29 -11.02
CA TRP A 22 -15.42 -12.53 -10.23
C TRP A 22 -13.98 -12.89 -9.84
N PHE A 23 -13.00 -12.64 -10.72
CA PHE A 23 -11.60 -12.89 -10.43
C PHE A 23 -11.09 -11.91 -9.36
N GLU A 24 -11.54 -10.65 -9.38
CA GLU A 24 -11.22 -9.67 -8.35
C GLU A 24 -11.79 -10.10 -6.98
N ILE A 25 -13.04 -10.56 -6.95
CA ILE A 25 -13.68 -11.05 -5.71
C ILE A 25 -12.90 -12.24 -5.15
N VAL A 26 -12.55 -13.21 -5.99
CA VAL A 26 -11.74 -14.37 -5.58
C VAL A 26 -10.36 -13.93 -5.10
N LEU A 27 -9.70 -13.00 -5.79
CA LEU A 27 -8.39 -12.49 -5.39
C LEU A 27 -8.44 -11.79 -4.03
N ILE A 28 -9.46 -10.96 -3.79
CA ILE A 28 -9.68 -10.30 -2.50
C ILE A 28 -9.95 -11.36 -1.41
N ALA A 29 -10.82 -12.34 -1.68
CA ALA A 29 -11.14 -13.40 -0.73
C ALA A 29 -9.91 -14.24 -0.36
N VAL A 30 -9.12 -14.66 -1.35
CA VAL A 30 -7.86 -15.40 -1.12
C VAL A 30 -6.87 -14.53 -0.35
N SER A 31 -6.72 -13.26 -0.71
CA SER A 31 -5.78 -12.36 -0.02
C SER A 31 -6.19 -12.10 1.42
N TYR A 32 -7.50 -11.93 1.69
CA TYR A 32 -8.03 -11.82 3.04
C TYR A 32 -7.80 -13.11 3.84
N TRP A 33 -8.02 -14.27 3.22
CA TRP A 33 -7.76 -15.56 3.85
C TRP A 33 -6.26 -15.76 4.17
N THR A 34 -5.36 -15.49 3.22
CA THR A 34 -3.91 -15.56 3.43
C THR A 34 -3.45 -14.57 4.50
N TYR A 35 -3.98 -13.34 4.50
CA TYR A 35 -3.74 -12.36 5.56
C TYR A 35 -4.15 -12.91 6.93
N SER A 36 -5.36 -13.46 7.03
CA SER A 36 -5.88 -14.05 8.26
C SER A 36 -5.01 -15.23 8.74
N LEU A 37 -4.58 -16.10 7.83
CA LEU A 37 -3.69 -17.22 8.16
C LEU A 37 -2.32 -16.77 8.68
N ILE A 38 -1.63 -15.89 7.95
CA ILE A 38 -0.31 -15.39 8.38
C ILE A 38 -0.45 -14.73 9.74
N ARG A 39 -1.50 -13.91 9.92
CA ARG A 39 -1.75 -13.23 11.18
C ARG A 39 -2.02 -14.18 12.34
N ASN A 40 -2.83 -15.21 12.14
CA ASN A 40 -3.12 -16.20 13.18
C ASN A 40 -1.92 -17.12 13.47
N ALA A 41 -0.98 -17.23 12.52
CA ALA A 41 0.23 -18.01 12.67
C ALA A 41 1.40 -17.23 13.29
N VAL A 42 1.34 -15.89 13.34
CA VAL A 42 2.36 -15.06 13.96
C VAL A 42 2.21 -15.15 15.48
N PRO A 43 3.17 -15.73 16.21
CA PRO A 43 3.16 -15.71 17.67
C PRO A 43 3.18 -14.25 18.14
N GLU A 44 2.54 -13.92 19.27
CA GLU A 44 2.73 -12.61 19.90
C GLU A 44 4.19 -12.48 20.37
N GLN A 45 5.08 -12.08 19.48
CA GLN A 45 6.50 -11.84 19.75
C GLN A 45 6.69 -10.46 20.37
N ARG A 46 5.90 -10.11 21.38
CA ARG A 46 5.89 -8.80 22.04
C ARG A 46 7.30 -8.40 22.51
N ALA A 47 8.02 -9.32 23.12
CA ALA A 47 9.36 -9.07 23.64
C ALA A 47 10.37 -8.75 22.52
N GLU A 48 10.30 -9.47 21.41
CA GLU A 48 11.17 -9.22 20.25
C GLU A 48 10.81 -7.92 19.55
N ALA A 49 9.51 -7.66 19.37
CA ALA A 49 9.01 -6.42 18.78
C ALA A 49 9.46 -5.17 19.54
N LEU A 50 9.42 -5.22 20.88
CA LEU A 50 9.91 -4.14 21.74
C LEU A 50 11.42 -3.98 21.67
N ARG A 51 12.18 -5.08 21.60
CA ARG A 51 13.64 -5.04 21.42
C ARG A 51 14.02 -4.41 20.08
N ASN A 52 13.35 -4.81 19.00
CA ASN A 52 13.57 -4.26 17.66
C ASN A 52 13.23 -2.77 17.61
N ALA A 53 12.18 -2.33 18.32
CA ALA A 53 11.81 -0.93 18.43
C ALA A 53 12.89 -0.11 19.15
N GLY A 54 13.42 -0.63 20.25
CA GLY A 54 14.57 -0.01 20.93
C GLY A 54 15.79 0.10 20.02
N TRP A 55 16.09 -0.95 19.26
CA TRP A 55 17.22 -0.95 18.33
C TRP A 55 17.07 0.09 17.21
N ILE A 56 15.89 0.18 16.57
CA ILE A 56 15.61 1.19 15.54
C ILE A 56 15.75 2.60 16.13
N TRP A 57 15.14 2.82 17.30
CA TRP A 57 15.18 4.12 17.97
C TRP A 57 16.61 4.57 18.29
N ASP A 58 17.43 3.69 18.85
CA ASP A 58 18.85 3.97 19.12
C ASP A 58 19.63 4.26 17.83
N TRP A 59 19.30 3.57 16.74
CA TRP A 59 19.91 3.77 15.43
C TRP A 59 19.56 5.15 14.84
N GLU A 60 18.28 5.53 14.90
CA GLU A 60 17.81 6.85 14.46
C GLU A 60 18.43 7.98 15.28
N HIS A 61 18.62 7.79 16.59
CA HIS A 61 19.32 8.76 17.46
C HIS A 61 20.76 8.97 17.02
N ARG A 62 21.50 7.88 16.75
CA ARG A 62 22.91 7.95 16.32
C ARG A 62 23.06 8.69 14.99
N LEU A 63 22.06 8.62 14.14
CA LEU A 63 22.04 9.30 12.84
C LEU A 63 21.45 10.71 12.90
N GLY A 64 20.98 11.18 14.06
CA GLY A 64 20.30 12.48 14.21
C GLY A 64 18.93 12.55 13.53
N MET A 65 18.30 11.41 13.26
CA MET A 65 16.99 11.30 12.58
C MET A 65 15.81 11.08 13.54
N ALA A 66 16.04 11.13 14.86
CA ALA A 66 15.01 10.95 15.88
C ALA A 66 14.08 12.18 16.07
N PHE A 67 13.65 12.82 14.99
CA PHE A 67 12.76 13.99 15.04
C PHE A 67 11.31 13.62 15.38
N GLU A 68 10.95 12.34 15.27
CA GLU A 68 9.59 11.81 15.38
C GLU A 68 8.93 12.13 16.72
N ARG A 69 9.69 12.05 17.81
CA ARG A 69 9.19 12.41 19.15
C ARG A 69 8.80 13.88 19.20
N GLY A 70 9.62 14.75 18.62
CA GLY A 70 9.34 16.18 18.54
C GLY A 70 8.08 16.47 17.73
N VAL A 71 7.90 15.80 16.59
CA VAL A 71 6.69 15.91 15.75
C VAL A 71 5.44 15.44 16.50
N ASN A 72 5.52 14.30 17.19
CA ASN A 72 4.43 13.75 17.99
C ASN A 72 3.99 14.73 19.09
N HIS A 73 4.92 15.28 19.89
CA HIS A 73 4.57 16.22 20.97
C HIS A 73 4.07 17.57 20.44
N ALA A 74 4.66 18.06 19.35
CA ALA A 74 4.25 19.34 18.76
C ALA A 74 2.79 19.28 18.27
N ILE A 75 2.42 18.20 17.57
CA ILE A 75 1.09 18.06 16.96
C ILE A 75 0.05 17.62 17.99
N ASP A 76 0.43 16.82 19.00
CA ASP A 76 -0.46 16.39 20.07
C ASP A 76 -1.11 17.58 20.81
N SER A 77 -0.39 18.70 20.94
CA SER A 77 -0.92 19.93 21.53
C SER A 77 -2.13 20.54 20.78
N ILE A 78 -2.40 20.07 19.56
CA ILE A 78 -3.49 20.55 18.69
C ILE A 78 -4.57 19.46 18.59
N ASN A 79 -5.44 19.39 19.61
CA ASN A 79 -6.43 18.31 19.78
C ASN A 79 -7.26 17.99 18.52
N TRP A 80 -7.83 19.00 17.85
CA TRP A 80 -8.67 18.75 16.66
C TRP A 80 -7.88 18.15 15.49
N LEU A 81 -6.60 18.52 15.37
CA LEU A 81 -5.73 18.05 14.31
C LEU A 81 -5.33 16.60 14.57
N ILE A 82 -4.91 16.28 15.79
CA ILE A 82 -4.46 14.92 16.12
C ILE A 82 -5.61 13.90 16.10
N VAL A 83 -6.82 14.29 16.53
CA VAL A 83 -8.03 13.45 16.37
C VAL A 83 -8.33 13.23 14.89
N GLY A 84 -8.24 14.28 14.06
CA GLY A 84 -8.37 14.15 12.61
C GLY A 84 -7.33 13.21 12.00
N MET A 85 -6.08 13.29 12.46
CA MET A 85 -5.00 12.40 12.03
C MET A 85 -5.24 10.94 12.46
N ASN A 86 -5.78 10.68 13.65
CA ASN A 86 -6.15 9.33 14.08
C ASN A 86 -7.22 8.72 13.15
N TYR A 87 -8.26 9.48 12.79
CA TYR A 87 -9.27 9.01 11.82
C TYR A 87 -8.70 8.85 10.42
N TYR A 88 -7.84 9.78 9.99
CA TYR A 88 -7.13 9.68 8.73
C TYR A 88 -6.36 8.35 8.64
N TYR A 89 -5.55 8.08 9.65
CA TYR A 89 -4.76 6.86 9.78
C TYR A 89 -5.64 5.60 9.69
N ALA A 90 -6.77 5.60 10.39
CA ALA A 90 -7.67 4.45 10.44
C ALA A 90 -8.40 4.18 9.11
N THR A 91 -8.70 5.19 8.30
CA THR A 91 -9.71 5.06 7.22
C THR A 91 -9.18 5.31 5.80
N LEU A 92 -8.36 6.36 5.60
CA LEU A 92 -8.08 6.86 4.25
C LEU A 92 -7.30 5.87 3.39
N HIS A 93 -6.39 5.10 4.01
CA HIS A 93 -5.61 4.10 3.29
C HIS A 93 -6.49 3.02 2.64
N PHE A 94 -7.64 2.66 3.20
CA PHE A 94 -8.60 1.77 2.54
C PHE A 94 -9.44 2.50 1.49
N ILE A 95 -10.05 3.64 1.88
CA ILE A 95 -10.99 4.38 1.03
C ILE A 95 -10.31 4.82 -0.27
N VAL A 96 -9.12 5.41 -0.17
CA VAL A 96 -8.37 5.91 -1.34
C VAL A 96 -7.90 4.76 -2.21
N THR A 97 -7.35 3.70 -1.61
CA THR A 97 -6.86 2.54 -2.38
C THR A 97 -7.99 1.87 -3.16
N LEU A 98 -9.15 1.64 -2.52
CA LEU A 98 -10.31 1.08 -3.20
C LEU A 98 -10.81 2.01 -4.32
N SER A 99 -10.87 3.31 -4.06
CA SER A 99 -11.28 4.31 -5.05
C SER A 99 -10.35 4.31 -6.27
N VAL A 100 -9.03 4.23 -6.06
CA VAL A 100 -8.04 4.14 -7.14
C VAL A 100 -8.19 2.82 -7.90
N LEU A 101 -8.43 1.69 -7.23
CA LEU A 101 -8.68 0.40 -7.89
C LEU A 101 -9.93 0.43 -8.76
N VAL A 102 -11.05 0.94 -8.24
CA VAL A 102 -12.31 1.11 -9.01
C VAL A 102 -12.08 2.03 -10.21
N TRP A 103 -11.33 3.12 -10.00
CA TRP A 103 -10.96 4.03 -11.07
C TRP A 103 -10.08 3.38 -12.16
N LEU A 104 -9.07 2.60 -11.77
CA LEU A 104 -8.27 1.86 -12.72
C LEU A 104 -9.08 0.80 -13.46
N TYR A 105 -10.00 0.12 -12.77
CA TYR A 105 -10.85 -0.93 -13.33
C TYR A 105 -11.72 -0.38 -14.47
N HIS A 106 -12.40 0.75 -14.23
CA HIS A 106 -13.30 1.34 -15.20
C HIS A 106 -12.57 2.09 -16.31
N TRP A 107 -11.57 2.90 -15.98
CA TRP A 107 -10.98 3.85 -16.93
C TRP A 107 -9.62 3.42 -17.48
N HIS A 108 -8.91 2.48 -16.86
CA HIS A 108 -7.59 2.01 -17.30
C HIS A 108 -7.49 0.46 -17.37
N PRO A 109 -8.45 -0.24 -18.02
CA PRO A 109 -8.53 -1.70 -17.97
C PRO A 109 -7.29 -2.42 -18.53
N GLY A 110 -6.54 -1.80 -19.46
CA GLY A 110 -5.29 -2.36 -19.97
C GLY A 110 -4.08 -2.23 -19.05
N ARG A 111 -4.15 -1.35 -18.04
CA ARG A 111 -3.08 -1.13 -17.03
C ARG A 111 -3.42 -1.76 -15.68
N TYR A 112 -4.71 -1.95 -15.42
CA TYR A 112 -5.24 -2.41 -14.14
C TYR A 112 -4.50 -3.63 -13.58
N ALA A 113 -4.34 -4.69 -14.39
CA ALA A 113 -3.73 -5.93 -13.91
C ALA A 113 -2.29 -5.75 -13.41
N ALA A 114 -1.48 -4.96 -14.11
CA ALA A 114 -0.08 -4.70 -13.75
C ALA A 114 0.05 -3.76 -12.54
N ILE A 115 -0.78 -2.72 -12.48
CA ILE A 115 -0.78 -1.77 -11.35
C ILE A 115 -1.29 -2.48 -10.09
N ARG A 116 -2.32 -3.32 -10.22
CA ARG A 116 -2.83 -4.20 -9.15
C ARG A 116 -1.78 -5.21 -8.70
N LEU A 117 -1.08 -5.89 -9.62
CA LEU A 117 -0.04 -6.84 -9.25
C LEU A 117 1.02 -6.19 -8.37
N ALA A 118 1.44 -4.95 -8.68
CA ALA A 118 2.38 -4.22 -7.84
C ALA A 118 1.85 -4.02 -6.41
N LEU A 119 0.56 -3.66 -6.25
CA LEU A 119 -0.08 -3.52 -4.93
C LEU A 119 -0.07 -4.84 -4.15
N PHE A 120 -0.54 -5.93 -4.76
CA PHE A 120 -0.60 -7.23 -4.06
C PHE A 120 0.78 -7.80 -3.74
N ALA A 121 1.75 -7.63 -4.65
CA ALA A 121 3.13 -8.03 -4.41
C ALA A 121 3.78 -7.22 -3.27
N THR A 122 3.53 -5.91 -3.23
CA THR A 122 3.95 -5.03 -2.14
C THR A 122 3.41 -5.52 -0.80
N THR A 123 2.09 -5.78 -0.74
CA THR A 123 1.44 -6.30 0.46
C THR A 123 1.98 -7.68 0.84
N GLY A 124 2.17 -8.59 -0.13
CA GLY A 124 2.70 -9.93 0.13
C GLY A 124 4.09 -9.90 0.76
N VAL A 125 5.00 -9.07 0.25
CA VAL A 125 6.35 -8.92 0.83
C VAL A 125 6.29 -8.24 2.20
N ALA A 126 5.39 -7.28 2.39
CA ALA A 126 5.21 -6.67 3.71
C ALA A 126 4.73 -7.66 4.77
N LEU A 127 3.83 -8.59 4.41
CA LEU A 127 3.39 -9.65 5.32
C LEU A 127 4.56 -10.56 5.72
N LEU A 128 5.50 -10.84 4.81
CA LEU A 128 6.75 -11.52 5.15
C LEU A 128 7.61 -10.67 6.09
N GLY A 129 7.69 -9.36 5.84
CA GLY A 129 8.37 -8.40 6.72
C GLY A 129 7.84 -8.44 8.15
N TYR A 130 6.51 -8.47 8.34
CA TYR A 130 5.88 -8.57 9.66
C TYR A 130 6.24 -9.84 10.43
N TYR A 131 6.47 -10.94 9.70
CA TYR A 131 6.89 -12.20 10.28
C TYR A 131 8.38 -12.21 10.62
N LEU A 132 9.22 -11.67 9.74
CA LEU A 132 10.68 -11.70 9.86
C LEU A 132 11.25 -10.60 10.77
N PHE A 133 10.53 -9.49 10.92
CA PHE A 133 10.95 -8.36 11.73
C PHE A 133 9.74 -7.74 12.44
N PRO A 134 9.19 -8.42 13.47
CA PRO A 134 8.15 -7.82 14.29
C PRO A 134 8.69 -6.55 14.94
N LEU A 135 7.89 -5.49 14.95
CA LEU A 135 8.30 -4.18 15.44
C LEU A 135 7.17 -3.53 16.21
N ALA A 136 7.46 -3.17 17.46
CA ALA A 136 6.53 -2.39 18.27
C ALA A 136 6.52 -0.93 17.78
N PRO A 137 5.33 -0.33 17.58
CA PRO A 137 5.23 1.07 17.19
C PRO A 137 5.71 2.01 18.31
N PRO A 138 6.14 3.25 17.98
CA PRO A 138 6.68 4.18 18.97
C PRO A 138 5.79 4.42 20.20
N ARG A 139 4.45 4.49 20.01
CA ARG A 139 3.48 4.67 21.10
C ARG A 139 3.47 3.55 22.15
N LEU A 140 3.94 2.35 21.79
CA LEU A 140 3.99 1.18 22.69
C LEU A 140 5.38 0.96 23.32
N MET A 141 6.37 1.78 22.96
CA MET A 141 7.72 1.67 23.49
C MET A 141 7.82 2.13 24.94
N HIS A 142 8.62 1.41 25.74
CA HIS A 142 9.06 1.91 27.04
C HIS A 142 10.31 2.78 26.88
N GLY A 143 10.33 3.97 27.49
CA GLY A 143 11.49 4.87 27.51
C GLY A 143 11.62 5.85 26.34
N GLY A 144 10.86 5.69 25.25
CA GLY A 144 10.81 6.66 24.14
C GLY A 144 9.99 7.93 24.44
N HIS A 145 9.18 7.89 25.51
CA HIS A 145 8.28 8.97 25.93
C HIS A 145 7.36 9.49 24.81
N PHE A 146 6.89 8.63 23.90
CA PHE A 146 5.89 8.98 22.89
C PHE A 146 4.48 9.06 23.48
N ILE A 147 3.64 9.89 22.91
CA ILE A 147 2.23 10.05 23.30
C ILE A 147 1.37 9.09 22.47
N ASP A 148 0.63 8.20 23.14
CA ASP A 148 -0.40 7.39 22.50
C ASP A 148 -1.65 8.24 22.26
N THR A 149 -1.69 8.85 21.07
CA THR A 149 -2.73 9.81 20.70
C THR A 149 -4.11 9.19 20.55
N VAL A 150 -4.21 7.87 20.38
CA VAL A 150 -5.50 7.17 20.30
C VAL A 150 -6.13 7.07 21.70
N VAL A 151 -5.32 6.68 22.68
CA VAL A 151 -5.76 6.52 24.07
C VAL A 151 -6.01 7.89 24.71
N VAL A 152 -5.09 8.84 24.54
CA VAL A 152 -5.16 10.17 25.16
C VAL A 152 -6.36 10.98 24.65
N HIS A 153 -6.64 10.94 23.36
CA HIS A 153 -7.73 11.74 22.77
C HIS A 153 -9.05 10.98 22.63
N HIS A 154 -9.19 9.81 23.26
CA HIS A 154 -10.41 8.99 23.27
C HIS A 154 -11.08 8.86 21.88
N THR A 155 -10.28 8.65 20.82
CA THR A 155 -10.79 8.72 19.45
C THR A 155 -11.77 7.58 19.17
N TRP A 156 -13.06 7.90 19.29
CA TRP A 156 -14.16 6.94 19.24
C TRP A 156 -14.35 6.35 17.84
N GLY A 157 -14.35 5.01 17.72
CA GLY A 157 -14.54 4.33 16.44
C GLY A 157 -13.31 4.30 15.53
N SER A 158 -12.16 4.80 15.99
CA SER A 158 -10.88 4.41 15.39
C SER A 158 -10.73 2.89 15.54
N MET A 159 -10.20 2.18 14.53
CA MET A 159 -9.95 0.73 14.63
C MET A 159 -9.02 0.36 15.80
N ALA A 160 -8.38 1.36 16.44
CA ALA A 160 -7.58 1.24 17.65
C ALA A 160 -8.38 1.44 18.97
N SER A 161 -9.70 1.72 18.91
CA SER A 161 -10.59 1.78 20.09
C SER A 161 -11.55 0.57 20.12
N GLY A 162 -11.49 -0.24 21.19
CA GLY A 162 -12.40 -1.38 21.43
C GLY A 162 -11.98 -2.73 20.81
N ASN A 163 -12.91 -3.70 20.78
CA ASN A 163 -12.70 -5.11 20.36
C ASN A 163 -12.08 -5.32 18.96
N LEU A 164 -11.98 -4.28 18.12
CA LEU A 164 -11.27 -4.30 16.83
C LEU A 164 -9.76 -4.08 16.94
N ALA A 165 -9.26 -3.54 18.05
CA ALA A 165 -7.82 -3.44 18.33
C ALA A 165 -7.17 -4.82 18.48
N ASN A 166 -7.95 -5.83 18.91
CA ASN A 166 -7.60 -7.26 18.90
C ASN A 166 -7.66 -7.86 17.47
N MET A 167 -8.21 -7.14 16.50
CA MET A 167 -8.29 -7.52 15.08
C MET A 167 -7.19 -6.85 14.21
N SER A 168 -6.17 -6.20 14.79
CA SER A 168 -4.89 -5.92 14.10
C SER A 168 -3.71 -6.38 14.95
N ASN A 169 -2.66 -6.95 14.37
CA ASN A 169 -1.44 -7.27 15.13
C ASN A 169 -0.71 -5.96 15.44
N GLN A 170 -0.76 -5.49 16.68
CA GLN A 170 -0.20 -4.19 17.08
C GLN A 170 1.34 -4.14 16.98
N TYR A 171 2.02 -5.28 16.82
CA TYR A 171 3.47 -5.42 16.75
C TYR A 171 4.00 -5.61 15.31
N ALA A 172 3.18 -5.25 14.30
CA ALA A 172 3.53 -5.34 12.89
C ALA A 172 3.74 -3.94 12.28
N ALA A 173 4.56 -3.09 12.92
CA ALA A 173 4.79 -1.72 12.45
C ALA A 173 5.66 -1.65 11.18
N MET A 174 6.70 -2.47 11.06
CA MET A 174 7.60 -2.46 9.89
C MET A 174 7.39 -3.67 8.99
N PRO A 175 7.20 -3.51 7.67
CA PRO A 175 7.17 -2.24 6.91
C PRO A 175 5.81 -1.51 6.95
N SER A 176 5.83 -0.18 6.82
CA SER A 176 4.60 0.63 6.84
C SER A 176 3.77 0.48 5.57
N MET A 177 2.63 -0.21 5.68
CA MET A 177 1.71 -0.39 4.56
C MET A 177 0.89 0.85 4.24
N HIS A 178 0.70 1.75 5.20
CA HIS A 178 0.17 3.09 4.93
C HIS A 178 1.03 3.83 3.92
N ILE A 179 2.36 3.76 4.05
CA ILE A 179 3.28 4.37 3.07
C ILE A 179 3.29 3.59 1.77
N GLY A 180 3.38 2.26 1.81
CA GLY A 180 3.36 1.44 0.60
C GLY A 180 2.11 1.71 -0.27
N TRP A 181 0.93 1.71 0.34
CA TRP A 181 -0.34 1.92 -0.36
C TRP A 181 -0.58 3.39 -0.74
N SER A 182 -0.26 4.34 0.14
CA SER A 182 -0.44 5.75 -0.17
C SER A 182 0.50 6.22 -1.29
N LEU A 183 1.74 5.72 -1.31
CA LEU A 183 2.69 6.00 -2.38
C LEU A 183 2.27 5.31 -3.69
N TRP A 184 1.78 4.07 -3.63
CA TRP A 184 1.18 3.40 -4.79
C TRP A 184 0.00 4.20 -5.36
N CYS A 185 -0.91 4.68 -4.51
CA CYS A 185 -2.03 5.53 -4.91
C CYS A 185 -1.54 6.83 -5.52
N GLY A 186 -0.63 7.51 -4.82
CA GLY A 186 -0.12 8.82 -5.20
C GLY A 186 0.62 8.81 -6.52
N LEU A 187 1.53 7.86 -6.73
CA LEU A 187 2.21 7.66 -8.01
C LEU A 187 1.23 7.32 -9.13
N THR A 188 0.24 6.47 -8.86
CA THR A 188 -0.77 6.10 -9.86
C THR A 188 -1.61 7.31 -10.28
N ILE A 189 -2.09 8.10 -9.33
CA ILE A 189 -2.86 9.32 -9.59
C ILE A 189 -1.99 10.35 -10.31
N ALA A 190 -0.78 10.62 -9.80
CA ALA A 190 0.13 11.62 -10.36
C ALA A 190 0.60 11.30 -11.78
N THR A 191 0.62 10.01 -12.17
CA THR A 191 1.02 9.59 -13.51
C THR A 191 -0.17 9.49 -14.48
N LEU A 192 -1.36 9.11 -14.02
CA LEU A 192 -2.48 8.78 -14.89
C LEU A 192 -3.60 9.84 -14.94
N ALA A 193 -3.72 10.69 -13.93
CA ALA A 193 -4.73 11.74 -13.90
C ALA A 193 -4.39 12.86 -14.90
N ARG A 194 -5.43 13.40 -15.54
CA ARG A 194 -5.28 14.52 -16.49
C ARG A 194 -5.17 15.89 -15.80
N PRO A 195 -6.01 16.25 -14.82
CA PRO A 195 -5.95 17.58 -14.21
C PRO A 195 -4.71 17.70 -13.31
N VAL A 196 -3.95 18.78 -13.46
CA VAL A 196 -2.71 19.01 -12.71
C VAL A 196 -2.97 19.04 -11.20
N TRP A 197 -4.06 19.67 -10.76
CA TRP A 197 -4.41 19.71 -9.33
C TRP A 197 -4.64 18.31 -8.74
N VAL A 198 -5.24 17.38 -9.49
CA VAL A 198 -5.42 15.99 -9.05
C VAL A 198 -4.07 15.29 -8.92
N ARG A 199 -3.13 15.57 -9.83
CA ARG A 199 -1.77 15.01 -9.75
C ARG A 199 -1.03 15.51 -8.51
N VAL A 200 -1.16 16.80 -8.20
CA VAL A 200 -0.60 17.41 -6.98
C VAL A 200 -1.20 16.76 -5.74
N LEU A 201 -2.53 16.62 -5.68
CA LEU A 201 -3.19 15.91 -4.57
C LEU A 201 -2.69 14.47 -4.43
N GLY A 202 -2.46 13.77 -5.55
CA GLY A 202 -1.85 12.45 -5.56
C GLY A 202 -0.48 12.42 -4.87
N LEU A 203 0.39 13.40 -5.11
CA LEU A 203 1.71 13.48 -4.48
C LEU A 203 1.67 13.98 -3.02
N LEU A 204 0.68 14.80 -2.67
CA LEU A 204 0.47 15.26 -1.30
C LEU A 204 -0.02 14.12 -0.40
N TYR A 205 -0.78 13.16 -0.93
CA TYR A 205 -1.34 12.05 -0.16
C TYR A 205 -0.30 11.20 0.61
N PRO A 206 0.76 10.65 0.00
CA PRO A 206 1.79 9.90 0.74
C PRO A 206 2.56 10.80 1.72
N THR A 207 2.75 12.08 1.39
CA THR A 207 3.42 13.04 2.29
C THR A 207 2.59 13.32 3.53
N ALA A 208 1.28 13.54 3.37
CA ALA A 208 0.35 13.69 4.48
C ALA A 208 0.28 12.40 5.31
N THR A 209 0.25 11.24 4.66
CA THR A 209 0.25 9.94 5.33
C THR A 209 1.49 9.75 6.20
N LEU A 210 2.66 10.13 5.70
CA LEU A 210 3.91 10.09 6.45
C LEU A 210 3.90 10.98 7.68
N LEU A 211 3.41 12.21 7.53
CA LEU A 211 3.22 13.10 8.67
C LEU A 211 2.27 12.48 9.71
N VAL A 212 1.13 11.93 9.27
CA VAL A 212 0.14 11.32 10.16
C VAL A 212 0.72 10.15 10.95
N ILE A 213 1.40 9.21 10.30
CA ILE A 213 1.90 8.01 11.00
C ILE A 213 2.99 8.34 12.03
N VAL A 214 3.83 9.34 11.74
CA VAL A 214 4.88 9.82 12.65
C VAL A 214 4.27 10.64 13.79
N ALA A 215 3.38 11.58 13.46
CA ALA A 215 2.72 12.45 14.45
C ALA A 215 1.87 11.67 15.44
N THR A 216 1.24 10.58 15.00
CA THR A 216 0.41 9.71 15.87
C THR A 216 1.22 8.59 16.55
N ALA A 217 2.55 8.58 16.39
CA ALA A 217 3.44 7.56 16.96
C ALA A 217 3.02 6.12 16.57
N ASN A 218 2.41 5.96 15.39
CA ASN A 218 1.99 4.67 14.87
C ASN A 218 3.12 3.93 14.15
N HIS A 219 4.09 4.66 13.63
CA HIS A 219 5.23 4.13 12.91
C HIS A 219 6.46 4.99 13.16
N PHE A 220 7.63 4.35 13.10
CA PHE A 220 8.86 5.07 12.84
C PHE A 220 8.90 5.51 11.37
N TRP A 221 9.67 6.54 11.09
CA TRP A 221 10.08 6.97 9.76
C TRP A 221 10.80 5.83 9.04
N MET A 222 11.60 5.03 9.74
CA MET A 222 12.23 3.86 9.12
C MET A 222 11.21 2.81 8.64
N ASP A 223 10.03 2.74 9.24
CA ASP A 223 8.95 1.89 8.72
C ASP A 223 8.48 2.37 7.35
N ALA A 224 8.50 3.69 7.11
CA ALA A 224 8.18 4.29 5.81
C ALA A 224 9.20 3.86 4.74
N VAL A 225 10.49 3.83 5.10
CA VAL A 225 11.55 3.31 4.22
C VAL A 225 11.29 1.84 3.88
N GLY A 226 10.92 1.02 4.87
CA GLY A 226 10.50 -0.36 4.65
C GLY A 226 9.32 -0.46 3.66
N GLY A 227 8.31 0.40 3.80
CA GLY A 227 7.17 0.47 2.89
C GLY A 227 7.56 0.82 1.45
N ILE A 228 8.51 1.76 1.27
CA ILE A 228 9.06 2.15 -0.04
C ILE A 228 9.82 0.99 -0.68
N ILE A 229 10.60 0.24 0.10
CA ILE A 229 11.34 -0.94 -0.38
C ILE A 229 10.35 -2.01 -0.86
N CYS A 230 9.31 -2.33 -0.08
CA CYS A 230 8.26 -3.27 -0.48
C CYS A 230 7.55 -2.82 -1.76
N LEU A 231 7.25 -1.52 -1.88
CA LEU A 231 6.62 -0.97 -3.08
C LEU A 231 7.52 -1.08 -4.31
N SER A 232 8.81 -0.79 -4.14
CA SER A 232 9.82 -0.91 -5.19
C SER A 232 9.93 -2.36 -5.67
N PHE A 233 9.92 -3.32 -4.75
CA PHE A 233 9.82 -4.74 -5.09
C PHE A 233 8.55 -5.05 -5.87
N GLY A 234 7.38 -4.57 -5.42
CA GLY A 234 6.11 -4.80 -6.09
C GLY A 234 6.10 -4.30 -7.54
N PHE A 235 6.61 -3.08 -7.78
CA PHE A 235 6.79 -2.57 -9.13
C PHE A 235 7.84 -3.34 -9.92
N GLY A 236 8.94 -3.77 -9.30
CA GLY A 236 9.98 -4.59 -9.92
C GLY A 236 9.44 -5.95 -10.39
N LEU A 237 8.65 -6.63 -9.56
CA LEU A 237 7.98 -7.88 -9.92
C LEU A 237 6.98 -7.67 -11.06
N SER A 238 6.18 -6.60 -10.99
CA SER A 238 5.23 -6.27 -12.05
C SER A 238 5.95 -5.96 -13.37
N TYR A 239 7.06 -5.23 -13.31
CA TYR A 239 7.92 -4.97 -14.47
C TYR A 239 8.51 -6.26 -15.05
N ALA A 240 9.06 -7.13 -14.22
CA ALA A 240 9.62 -8.41 -14.64
C ALA A 240 8.55 -9.33 -15.30
N TRP A 241 7.30 -9.26 -14.82
CA TRP A 241 6.20 -10.03 -15.37
C TRP A 241 5.70 -9.47 -16.72
N TYR A 242 5.46 -8.16 -16.80
CA TYR A 242 4.86 -7.52 -17.98
C TYR A 242 5.88 -7.03 -19.02
N GLY A 243 7.17 -7.02 -18.70
CA GLY A 243 8.25 -6.50 -19.55
C GLY A 243 8.22 -4.99 -19.75
N ALA A 244 7.36 -4.27 -19.02
CA ALA A 244 7.19 -2.84 -19.12
C ALA A 244 6.66 -2.27 -17.80
N LEU A 245 6.93 -0.99 -17.54
CA LEU A 245 6.35 -0.32 -16.38
C LEU A 245 4.81 -0.32 -16.49
N PRO A 246 4.08 -0.57 -15.39
CA PRO A 246 2.62 -0.67 -15.41
C PRO A 246 1.92 0.54 -16.07
N TYR A 247 2.48 1.73 -15.88
CA TYR A 247 1.95 2.98 -16.43
C TYR A 247 2.16 3.16 -17.93
N ARG A 248 3.14 2.46 -18.52
CA ARG A 248 3.44 2.49 -19.97
C ARG A 248 2.58 1.52 -20.78
N LEU A 249 1.89 0.59 -20.12
CA LEU A 249 0.98 -0.33 -20.79
C LEU A 249 -0.17 0.42 -21.49
N PRO A 250 -0.78 -0.15 -22.54
CA PRO A 250 -1.93 0.44 -23.21
C PRO A 250 -3.09 0.70 -22.22
N LYS A 251 -3.77 1.84 -22.36
CA LYS A 251 -4.92 2.18 -21.52
C LYS A 251 -6.06 1.17 -21.68
N GLN A 252 -6.30 0.73 -22.92
CA GLN A 252 -7.30 -0.27 -23.27
C GLN A 252 -6.61 -1.59 -23.57
N VAL A 253 -7.28 -2.70 -23.26
CA VAL A 253 -6.84 -4.03 -23.68
C VAL A 253 -6.99 -4.09 -25.19
N THR A 254 -5.88 -4.30 -25.91
CA THR A 254 -5.90 -4.52 -27.35
C THR A 254 -6.67 -5.81 -27.61
N GLY A 255 -7.98 -5.69 -27.86
CA GLY A 255 -8.71 -6.75 -28.53
C GLY A 255 -8.12 -6.90 -29.92
N LEU A 256 -7.96 -8.15 -30.38
CA LEU A 256 -7.93 -8.43 -31.81
C LEU A 256 -9.07 -7.61 -32.41
N ARG A 257 -8.73 -6.52 -33.13
CA ARG A 257 -9.68 -5.79 -33.94
C ARG A 257 -10.26 -6.88 -34.85
N ARG A 258 -11.54 -7.25 -34.67
CA ARG A 258 -12.25 -8.01 -35.69
C ARG A 258 -11.96 -7.26 -36.98
N ALA A 259 -11.31 -7.92 -37.93
CA ALA A 259 -11.22 -7.38 -39.28
C ALA A 259 -12.66 -7.02 -39.68
N PRO A 260 -12.91 -5.83 -40.26
CA PRO A 260 -14.22 -5.57 -40.81
C PRO A 260 -14.52 -6.67 -41.82
N GLU A 261 -15.56 -7.46 -41.57
CA GLU A 261 -16.16 -8.34 -42.56
C GLU A 261 -16.76 -7.44 -43.65
N GLY A 262 -15.99 -7.20 -44.70
CA GLY A 262 -16.43 -6.61 -45.97
C GLY A 262 -15.34 -6.95 -46.99
N GLU A 263 -15.60 -7.51 -48.17
CA GLU A 263 -16.80 -7.65 -48.97
C GLU A 263 -16.60 -8.95 -49.79
N LEU A 264 -17.46 -9.95 -49.61
CA LEU A 264 -17.64 -10.96 -50.66
C LEU A 264 -18.60 -10.34 -51.67
N ARG A 265 -18.05 -9.74 -52.73
CA ARG A 265 -18.82 -9.38 -53.93
C ARG A 265 -19.17 -10.67 -54.68
N PRO A 266 -20.46 -10.96 -54.97
CA PRO A 266 -20.79 -11.98 -55.95
C PRO A 266 -20.44 -11.47 -57.35
N ALA A 267 -19.94 -12.40 -58.17
CA ALA A 267 -19.61 -12.23 -59.59
C ALA A 267 -20.87 -12.16 -60.47
#